data_AF-A0A936IHT0-F1
#
_entry.id   AF-A0A936IHT0-F1
#
_cell.length_a   1.000
_cell.length_b   1.000
_cell.length_c   1.000
_cell.angle_alpha   90.00
_cell.angle_beta   90.00
_cell.angle_gamma   90.00
#
_symmetry.space_group_name_H-M   'P 1'
#
loop_
_entity.id
_entity.type
_entity.pdbx_description
1 polymer ?
#
loop_
_entity_poly.entity_id
_entity_poly.type
_entity_poly.pdbx_seq_one_letter_code
_entity_poly.pdbx_strand_id
1 'polypeptide(L)'
;MARRQAFTLIELLVVIAIIGLLIAIVMPSLSQARGSAKRTACASNLRQIGIAFRSYLNASRDRYPYASAMPSLGSMPLETPEPIYLADVLAADAGQASDHFHCPNDNGTIERPAPNTGKSYFETERSSYEYQFRLAGRTLEEFAQRMSEFTDTRINPNDIFILRDYNNFHAPGGKPGARRYLYGDGRVTDFEM
;
A
#
# COMPACT_ATOMS: atom_id res chain seq x y z
N MET A 1 26.11 -60.42 -13.38
CA MET A 1 24.71 -60.01 -13.09
C MET A 1 24.74 -59.04 -11.92
N ALA A 2 24.42 -57.76 -12.14
CA ALA A 2 24.35 -56.79 -11.05
C ALA A 2 23.08 -57.06 -10.22
N ARG A 3 23.24 -57.37 -8.92
CA ARG A 3 22.10 -57.45 -7.99
C ARG A 3 21.45 -56.08 -7.91
N ARG A 4 20.20 -55.96 -8.36
CA ARG A 4 19.40 -54.75 -8.11
C ARG A 4 19.14 -54.67 -6.60
N GLN A 5 19.65 -53.63 -5.96
CA GLN A 5 19.35 -53.33 -4.56
C GLN A 5 17.90 -52.81 -4.50
N ALA A 6 17.06 -53.53 -3.77
CA ALA A 6 15.68 -53.10 -3.50
C ALA A 6 15.68 -52.24 -2.23
N PHE A 7 15.00 -51.10 -2.30
CA PHE A 7 14.79 -50.21 -1.16
C PHE A 7 13.93 -50.90 -0.10
N THR A 8 14.33 -50.79 1.16
CA THR A 8 13.54 -51.28 2.29
C THR A 8 12.47 -50.24 2.68
N LEU A 9 11.36 -50.72 3.25
CA LEU A 9 10.29 -49.85 3.77
C LEU A 9 10.82 -48.87 4.83
N ILE A 10 11.76 -49.33 5.66
CA ILE A 10 12.39 -48.52 6.72
C ILE A 10 13.20 -47.37 6.13
N GLU A 11 14.00 -47.62 5.08
CA GLU A 11 14.77 -46.56 4.41
C GLU A 11 13.85 -45.47 3.85
N LEU A 12 12.73 -45.86 3.21
CA LEU A 12 11.75 -44.89 2.72
C LEU A 12 11.09 -44.10 3.86
N LEU A 13 10.74 -44.78 4.96
CA LEU A 13 10.06 -44.18 6.11
C LEU A 13 10.95 -43.16 6.84
N VAL A 14 12.25 -43.45 7.00
CA VAL A 14 13.20 -42.52 7.60
C VAL A 14 13.37 -41.27 6.73
N VAL A 15 13.42 -41.41 5.40
CA VAL A 15 13.57 -40.26 4.49
C VAL A 15 12.37 -39.33 4.57
N ILE A 16 11.14 -39.85 4.53
CA ILE A 16 9.95 -38.99 4.65
C ILE A 16 9.86 -38.33 6.03
N ALA A 17 10.31 -39.01 7.09
CA ALA A 17 10.36 -38.44 8.44
C ALA A 17 11.33 -37.25 8.52
N ILE A 18 12.53 -37.38 7.92
CA ILE A 18 13.52 -36.31 7.85
C ILE A 18 13.00 -35.13 7.01
N ILE A 19 12.41 -35.38 5.83
CA ILE A 19 11.83 -34.32 4.99
C ILE A 19 10.71 -33.59 5.74
N GLY A 20 9.84 -34.32 6.43
CA GLY A 20 8.77 -33.75 7.24
C GLY A 20 9.28 -32.84 8.36
N LEU A 21 10.33 -33.27 9.08
CA LEU A 21 10.99 -32.46 10.11
C LEU A 21 11.59 -31.17 9.53
N LEU A 22 12.28 -31.27 8.39
CA LEU A 22 12.86 -30.10 7.73
C LEU A 22 11.79 -29.10 7.28
N ILE A 23 10.71 -29.56 6.66
CA ILE A 23 9.59 -28.70 6.23
C ILE A 23 8.93 -28.02 7.44
N ALA A 24 8.74 -28.73 8.54
CA ALA A 24 8.13 -28.17 9.75
C ALA A 24 8.93 -26.98 10.31
N ILE A 25 10.26 -27.00 10.18
CA ILE A 25 11.13 -25.91 10.62
C ILE A 25 11.16 -24.77 9.58
N VAL A 26 11.08 -25.07 8.29
CA VAL A 26 11.19 -24.07 7.19
C VAL A 26 9.88 -23.31 6.94
N MET A 27 8.72 -23.93 7.15
CA MET A 27 7.43 -23.28 6.89
C MET A 27 7.18 -21.98 7.69
N PRO A 28 7.39 -21.92 9.02
CA PRO A 28 7.15 -20.69 9.78
C PRO A 28 8.12 -19.56 9.41
N SER A 29 9.37 -19.88 9.05
CA SER A 29 10.34 -18.88 8.62
C SER A 29 10.01 -18.31 7.23
N LEU A 30 9.56 -19.17 6.31
CA LEU A 30 9.13 -18.74 4.98
C LEU A 30 7.90 -17.81 5.02
N SER A 31 6.95 -18.06 5.92
CA SER A 31 5.78 -17.19 6.10
C SER A 31 6.17 -15.77 6.53
N GLN A 32 7.07 -15.66 7.51
CA GLN A 32 7.61 -14.38 7.96
C GLN A 32 8.39 -13.65 6.87
N ALA A 33 9.22 -14.38 6.12
CA ALA A 33 9.98 -13.82 5.00
C ALA A 33 9.05 -13.24 3.92
N ARG A 34 7.99 -13.96 3.55
CA ARG A 34 6.97 -13.47 2.60
C ARG A 34 6.28 -12.21 3.10
N GLY A 35 5.88 -12.18 4.38
CA GLY A 35 5.28 -10.99 4.99
C GLY A 35 6.21 -9.76 4.93
N SER A 36 7.50 -9.96 5.20
CA SER A 36 8.50 -8.88 5.07
C SER A 36 8.69 -8.43 3.62
N ALA A 37 8.79 -9.36 2.68
CA ALA A 37 8.92 -9.05 1.25
C ALA A 37 7.73 -8.22 0.74
N LYS A 38 6.50 -8.57 1.15
CA LYS A 38 5.29 -7.80 0.80
C LYS A 38 5.30 -6.38 1.37
N ARG A 39 5.80 -6.18 2.60
CA ARG A 39 5.99 -4.84 3.18
C ARG A 39 7.01 -4.02 2.40
N THR A 40 8.13 -4.62 2.03
CA THR A 40 9.17 -3.97 1.21
C THR A 40 8.63 -3.58 -0.17
N ALA A 41 7.87 -4.47 -0.81
CA ALA A 41 7.22 -4.20 -2.09
C ALA A 41 6.20 -3.04 -1.97
N CYS A 42 5.36 -3.04 -0.93
CA CYS A 42 4.44 -1.92 -0.66
C CYS A 42 5.18 -0.57 -0.51
N ALA A 43 6.29 -0.55 0.25
CA ALA A 43 7.09 0.66 0.40
C ALA A 43 7.74 1.10 -0.93
N SER A 44 8.15 0.16 -1.78
CA SER A 44 8.67 0.46 -3.11
C SER A 44 7.60 1.05 -4.04
N ASN A 45 6.38 0.53 -3.99
CA ASN A 45 5.22 1.07 -4.70
C ASN A 45 4.94 2.52 -4.29
N LEU A 46 4.88 2.82 -3.00
CA LEU A 46 4.70 4.20 -2.51
C LEU A 46 5.81 5.15 -2.96
N ARG A 47 7.07 4.71 -3.00
CA ARG A 47 8.17 5.53 -3.53
C ARG A 47 8.00 5.83 -5.02
N GLN A 48 7.56 4.85 -5.81
CA GLN A 48 7.29 5.03 -7.24
C GLN A 48 6.12 6.00 -7.46
N ILE A 49 5.07 5.92 -6.65
CA ILE A 49 3.98 6.90 -6.66
C ILE A 49 4.49 8.29 -6.26
N GLY A 50 5.38 8.40 -5.27
CA GLY A 50 6.00 9.69 -4.91
C GLY A 50 6.80 10.32 -6.05
N ILE A 51 7.46 9.52 -6.89
CA ILE A 51 8.12 10.01 -8.10
C ILE A 51 7.08 10.54 -9.10
N ALA A 52 5.97 9.81 -9.30
CA ALA A 52 4.88 10.25 -10.17
C ALA A 52 4.25 11.57 -9.69
N PHE A 53 4.01 11.72 -8.39
CA PHE A 53 3.56 12.99 -7.80
C PHE A 53 4.54 14.12 -8.12
N ARG A 54 5.84 13.90 -7.98
CA ARG A 54 6.85 14.93 -8.31
C ARG A 54 6.80 15.34 -9.78
N SER A 55 6.62 14.39 -10.70
CA SER A 55 6.44 14.70 -12.13
C SER A 55 5.18 15.56 -12.35
N TYR A 56 4.05 15.13 -11.78
CA TYR A 56 2.78 15.86 -11.88
C TYR A 56 2.86 17.27 -11.29
N LEU A 57 3.47 17.43 -10.12
CA LEU A 57 3.61 18.72 -9.42
C LEU A 57 4.46 19.70 -10.22
N ASN A 58 5.54 19.23 -10.86
CA ASN A 58 6.35 20.06 -11.76
C ASN A 58 5.51 20.60 -12.93
N ALA A 59 4.59 19.81 -13.47
CA ALA A 59 3.69 20.25 -14.55
C ALA A 59 2.54 21.15 -14.04
N SER A 60 2.14 20.98 -12.77
CA SER A 60 0.95 21.61 -12.18
C SER A 60 1.24 22.81 -11.27
N ARG A 61 2.45 23.38 -11.32
CA ARG A 61 2.89 24.49 -10.46
C ARG A 61 2.74 24.16 -8.96
N ASP A 62 3.22 22.97 -8.58
CA ASP A 62 3.19 22.43 -7.22
C ASP A 62 1.78 22.23 -6.63
N ARG A 63 0.74 22.28 -7.47
CA ARG A 63 -0.64 22.01 -7.04
C ARG A 63 -0.95 20.53 -7.16
N TYR A 64 -1.49 19.99 -6.09
CA TYR A 64 -1.84 18.58 -5.99
C TYR A 64 -3.11 18.21 -6.79
N PRO A 65 -3.21 16.97 -7.30
CA PRO A 65 -4.31 16.55 -8.17
C PRO A 65 -5.66 16.54 -7.45
N TYR A 66 -6.72 16.78 -8.23
CA TYR A 66 -8.09 16.53 -7.81
C TYR A 66 -8.39 15.05 -8.00
N ALA A 67 -8.68 14.35 -6.90
CA ALA A 67 -9.10 12.96 -6.90
C ALA A 67 -10.14 12.73 -5.80
N SER A 68 -10.98 11.73 -5.98
CA SER A 68 -12.02 11.36 -5.02
C SER A 68 -11.41 10.87 -3.71
N ALA A 69 -12.06 11.20 -2.59
CA ALA A 69 -11.76 10.57 -1.32
C ALA A 69 -12.13 9.08 -1.40
N MET A 70 -11.31 8.23 -0.79
CA MET A 70 -11.64 6.82 -0.62
C MET A 70 -12.34 6.60 0.74
N PRO A 71 -13.32 5.69 0.83
CA PRO A 71 -13.90 4.94 -0.29
C PRO A 71 -14.80 5.88 -1.09
N SER A 72 -14.88 5.70 -2.42
CA SER A 72 -15.68 6.54 -3.32
C SER A 72 -17.19 6.24 -3.23
N LEU A 73 -17.68 5.91 -2.03
CA LEU A 73 -19.08 5.66 -1.73
C LEU A 73 -19.88 6.94 -1.99
N GLY A 74 -20.40 7.06 -3.22
CA GLY A 74 -21.37 8.05 -3.71
C GLY A 74 -21.46 9.37 -2.93
N SER A 75 -20.91 10.45 -3.53
CA SER A 75 -20.93 11.89 -3.12
C SER A 75 -20.04 12.23 -1.90
N MET A 76 -19.08 13.17 -1.89
CA MET A 76 -18.81 14.45 -2.58
C MET A 76 -17.29 14.79 -2.35
N PRO A 77 -16.61 15.66 -3.13
CA PRO A 77 -17.04 17.02 -3.47
C PRO A 77 -16.89 17.43 -4.95
N LEU A 78 -16.50 16.53 -5.85
CA LEU A 78 -16.54 16.78 -7.29
C LEU A 78 -17.93 16.33 -7.76
N GLU A 79 -18.74 17.23 -8.30
CA GLU A 79 -20.08 16.95 -8.86
C GLU A 79 -19.98 16.11 -10.17
N THR A 80 -19.17 15.06 -10.18
CA THR A 80 -18.93 14.20 -11.34
C THR A 80 -19.79 12.93 -11.27
N PRO A 81 -20.31 12.43 -12.41
CA PRO A 81 -21.09 11.19 -12.46
C PRO A 81 -20.29 9.96 -12.03
N GLU A 82 -18.97 9.99 -12.24
CA GLU A 82 -18.03 8.93 -11.87
C GLU A 82 -16.94 9.47 -10.93
N PRO A 83 -16.43 8.62 -10.01
CA PRO A 83 -15.27 8.97 -9.18
C PRO A 83 -14.03 9.27 -10.04
N ILE A 84 -13.25 10.27 -9.63
CA ILE A 84 -11.94 10.54 -10.21
C ILE A 84 -10.89 9.77 -9.42
N TYR A 85 -10.40 8.66 -9.96
CA TYR A 85 -9.38 7.85 -9.29
C TYR A 85 -8.00 8.48 -9.45
N LEU A 86 -7.26 8.59 -8.34
CA LEU A 86 -5.91 9.14 -8.34
C LEU A 86 -4.97 8.40 -9.30
N ALA A 87 -5.12 7.07 -9.40
CA ALA A 87 -4.34 6.24 -10.29
C ALA A 87 -4.48 6.65 -11.76
N ASP A 88 -5.68 7.05 -12.19
CA ASP A 88 -5.95 7.49 -13.54
C ASP A 88 -5.39 8.90 -13.80
N VAL A 89 -5.48 9.79 -12.81
CA VAL A 89 -4.92 11.15 -12.90
C VAL A 89 -3.41 11.12 -13.03
N LEU A 90 -2.73 10.24 -12.28
CA LEU A 90 -1.29 10.10 -12.31
C LEU A 90 -0.81 9.15 -13.42
N ALA A 91 -1.68 8.48 -14.16
CA ALA A 91 -1.30 7.45 -15.13
C ALA A 91 -0.30 7.96 -16.19
N ALA A 92 -0.49 9.20 -16.68
CA ALA A 92 0.40 9.82 -17.66
C ALA A 92 1.83 10.06 -17.11
N ASP A 93 1.92 10.44 -15.84
CA ASP A 93 3.19 10.72 -15.14
C ASP A 93 3.85 9.47 -14.56
N ALA A 94 3.06 8.41 -14.40
CA ALA A 94 3.47 7.23 -13.65
C ALA A 94 3.80 6.02 -14.56
N GLY A 95 3.46 6.05 -15.86
CA GLY A 95 3.74 4.92 -16.78
C GLY A 95 2.84 3.72 -16.48
N GLN A 96 3.33 2.47 -16.56
CA GLN A 96 2.61 1.24 -16.13
C GLN A 96 2.27 1.20 -14.61
N ALA A 97 2.17 2.35 -13.95
CA ALA A 97 2.02 2.50 -12.52
C ALA A 97 0.63 2.22 -11.95
N SER A 98 -0.35 1.84 -12.75
CA SER A 98 -1.62 1.31 -12.21
C SER A 98 -1.33 0.20 -11.19
N ASP A 99 -0.32 -0.62 -11.44
CA ASP A 99 0.09 -1.71 -10.54
C ASP A 99 0.79 -1.21 -9.27
N HIS A 100 1.41 -0.03 -9.30
CA HIS A 100 1.99 0.56 -8.09
C HIS A 100 0.92 1.05 -7.12
N PHE A 101 -0.31 1.32 -7.57
CA PHE A 101 -1.41 1.64 -6.67
C PHE A 101 -1.98 0.41 -5.94
N HIS A 102 -1.48 -0.80 -6.24
CA HIS A 102 -1.86 -2.02 -5.52
C HIS A 102 -0.89 -2.33 -4.38
N CYS A 103 -1.41 -2.55 -3.17
CA CYS A 103 -0.63 -3.10 -2.07
C CYS A 103 -0.63 -4.64 -2.17
N PRO A 104 0.53 -5.34 -2.11
CA PRO A 104 0.60 -6.80 -2.19
C PRO A 104 -0.12 -7.57 -1.06
N ASN A 105 -0.51 -6.87 0.00
CA ASN A 105 -1.34 -7.40 1.08
C ASN A 105 -2.84 -7.14 0.86
N ASP A 106 -3.23 -6.25 -0.04
CA ASP A 106 -4.63 -5.98 -0.43
C ASP A 106 -5.15 -7.06 -1.38
N ASN A 107 -5.56 -8.17 -0.80
CA ASN A 107 -6.06 -9.35 -1.52
C ASN A 107 -7.57 -9.57 -1.33
N GLY A 108 -8.30 -8.59 -0.80
CA GLY A 108 -9.73 -8.69 -0.50
C GLY A 108 -10.10 -9.56 0.71
N THR A 109 -9.12 -10.21 1.37
CA THR A 109 -9.38 -11.09 2.52
C THR A 109 -9.13 -10.40 3.87
N ILE A 110 -8.92 -9.09 3.88
CA ILE A 110 -8.56 -8.35 5.09
C ILE A 110 -9.82 -8.06 5.89
N GLU A 111 -9.72 -8.04 7.22
CA GLU A 111 -10.79 -7.82 8.22
C GLU A 111 -11.72 -6.62 7.97
N ARG A 112 -11.43 -5.74 6.99
CA ARG A 112 -12.34 -4.68 6.51
C ARG A 112 -12.25 -4.57 4.98
N PRO A 113 -12.96 -5.40 4.20
CA PRO A 113 -13.00 -5.29 2.74
C PRO A 113 -13.57 -3.94 2.31
N ALA A 114 -13.44 -3.60 1.02
CA ALA A 114 -14.13 -2.44 0.48
C ALA A 114 -15.62 -2.54 0.85
N PRO A 115 -16.21 -1.49 1.49
CA PRO A 115 -17.54 -1.60 2.07
C PRO A 115 -18.56 -2.14 1.06
N ASN A 116 -19.29 -3.18 1.46
CA ASN A 116 -20.44 -3.76 0.73
C ASN A 116 -20.15 -4.45 -0.61
N THR A 117 -18.90 -4.80 -0.95
CA THR A 117 -18.58 -5.42 -2.26
C THR A 117 -17.91 -6.79 -2.21
N GLY A 118 -17.29 -7.17 -1.08
CA GLY A 118 -16.52 -8.42 -0.97
C GLY A 118 -15.25 -8.47 -1.82
N LYS A 119 -14.80 -7.31 -2.34
CA LYS A 119 -13.60 -7.16 -3.17
C LYS A 119 -12.47 -6.44 -2.41
N SER A 120 -11.26 -6.49 -2.95
CA SER A 120 -10.13 -5.66 -2.49
C SER A 120 -10.39 -4.17 -2.74
N TYR A 121 -9.68 -3.28 -2.03
CA TYR A 121 -9.79 -1.85 -2.30
C TYR A 121 -9.26 -1.51 -3.68
N PHE A 122 -8.21 -2.17 -4.13
CA PHE A 122 -7.69 -1.98 -5.48
C PHE A 122 -8.72 -2.29 -6.58
N GLU A 123 -9.49 -3.36 -6.44
CA GLU A 123 -10.54 -3.71 -7.42
C GLU A 123 -11.71 -2.71 -7.45
N THR A 124 -12.01 -2.06 -6.33
CA THR A 124 -13.14 -1.10 -6.23
C THR A 124 -12.73 0.34 -6.49
N GLU A 125 -11.53 0.72 -6.05
CA GLU A 125 -11.06 2.11 -6.00
C GLU A 125 -9.86 2.36 -6.93
N ARG A 126 -9.38 1.33 -7.67
CA ARG A 126 -8.14 1.36 -8.46
C ARG A 126 -6.90 1.73 -7.64
N SER A 127 -7.00 1.67 -6.31
CA SER A 127 -5.95 1.99 -5.36
C SER A 127 -6.17 1.26 -4.05
N SER A 128 -5.11 0.69 -3.50
CA SER A 128 -5.03 0.23 -2.11
C SER A 128 -4.66 1.38 -1.15
N TYR A 129 -4.27 2.54 -1.69
CA TYR A 129 -3.77 3.67 -0.93
C TYR A 129 -4.74 4.84 -0.94
N GLU A 130 -5.02 5.38 0.25
CA GLU A 130 -5.85 6.56 0.45
C GLU A 130 -5.04 7.84 0.22
N TYR A 131 -5.55 8.68 -0.66
CA TYR A 131 -5.03 10.01 -0.94
C TYR A 131 -5.62 11.06 0.01
N GLN A 132 -4.77 11.99 0.48
CA GLN A 132 -5.21 13.17 1.23
C GLN A 132 -5.95 14.14 0.30
N PHE A 133 -7.24 13.87 0.05
CA PHE A 133 -8.07 14.64 -0.88
C PHE A 133 -8.13 16.14 -0.55
N ARG A 134 -7.88 16.54 0.71
CA ARG A 134 -7.87 17.94 1.12
C ARG A 134 -6.70 18.75 0.53
N LEU A 135 -5.68 18.08 -0.03
CA LEU A 135 -4.60 18.71 -0.79
C LEU A 135 -5.04 19.15 -2.19
N ALA A 136 -6.16 18.65 -2.71
CA ALA A 136 -6.59 18.90 -4.08
C ALA A 136 -6.58 20.40 -4.44
N GLY A 137 -5.84 20.72 -5.51
CA GLY A 137 -5.67 22.08 -6.03
C GLY A 137 -4.80 23.02 -5.20
N ARG A 138 -4.21 22.55 -4.09
CA ARG A 138 -3.36 23.34 -3.19
C ARG A 138 -1.90 22.94 -3.32
N THR A 139 -0.99 23.84 -2.94
CA THR A 139 0.39 23.46 -2.63
C THR A 139 0.47 22.91 -1.19
N LEU A 140 1.58 22.23 -0.84
CA LEU A 140 1.78 21.75 0.53
C LEU A 140 1.89 22.92 1.52
N GLU A 141 2.48 24.04 1.11
CA GLU A 141 2.64 25.25 1.92
C GLU A 141 1.28 25.87 2.23
N GLU A 142 0.43 26.03 1.21
CA GLU A 142 -0.94 26.54 1.36
C GLU A 142 -1.74 25.66 2.33
N PHE A 143 -1.57 24.33 2.24
CA PHE A 143 -2.24 23.40 3.13
C PHE A 143 -1.69 23.43 4.56
N ALA A 144 -0.36 23.45 4.71
CA ALA A 144 0.34 23.50 6.00
C ALA A 144 -0.04 24.76 6.78
N GLN A 145 -0.08 25.92 6.11
CA GLN A 145 -0.50 27.18 6.72
C GLN A 145 -1.93 27.08 7.25
N ARG A 146 -2.87 26.63 6.41
CA ARG A 146 -4.28 26.49 6.80
C ARG A 146 -4.48 25.52 7.97
N MET A 147 -3.75 24.41 7.97
CA MET A 147 -3.78 23.46 9.07
C MET A 147 -3.15 24.04 10.35
N SER A 148 -2.11 24.86 10.22
CA SER A 148 -1.46 25.51 11.36
C SER A 148 -2.40 26.50 12.04
N GLU A 149 -3.14 27.28 11.24
CA GLU A 149 -4.17 28.20 11.73
C GLU A 149 -5.31 27.45 12.46
N PHE A 150 -5.70 26.28 11.95
CA PHE A 150 -6.78 25.48 12.55
C PHE A 150 -6.37 24.78 13.85
N THR A 151 -5.08 24.42 13.98
CA THR A 151 -4.56 23.64 15.12
C THR A 151 -3.79 24.47 16.14
N ASP A 152 -3.64 25.77 15.89
CA ASP A 152 -2.78 26.69 16.67
C ASP A 152 -1.35 26.14 16.87
N THR A 153 -0.86 25.38 15.90
CA THR A 153 0.44 24.69 15.95
C THR A 153 1.13 24.80 14.60
N ARG A 154 2.43 25.13 14.58
CA ARG A 154 3.18 25.22 13.32
C ARG A 154 3.34 23.82 12.70
N ILE A 155 2.74 23.61 11.53
CA ILE A 155 2.86 22.36 10.77
C ILE A 155 3.93 22.52 9.70
N ASN A 156 4.85 21.57 9.67
CA ASN A 156 5.86 21.48 8.63
C ASN A 156 5.26 20.83 7.36
N PRO A 157 5.36 21.47 6.17
CA PRO A 157 4.86 20.91 4.92
C PRO A 157 5.35 19.47 4.63
N ASN A 158 6.60 19.18 4.97
CA ASN A 158 7.22 17.86 4.73
C ASN A 158 6.68 16.76 5.65
N ASP A 159 5.99 17.11 6.74
CA ASP A 159 5.38 16.16 7.67
C ASP A 159 3.90 15.89 7.36
N ILE A 160 3.37 16.49 6.30
CA ILE A 160 2.05 16.17 5.77
C ILE A 160 2.14 14.87 4.96
N PHE A 161 1.33 13.88 5.30
CA PHE A 161 1.17 12.71 4.45
C PHE A 161 0.34 13.07 3.19
N ILE A 162 0.82 12.62 2.04
CA ILE A 162 0.12 12.72 0.75
C ILE A 162 -0.77 11.50 0.55
N LEU A 163 -0.21 10.32 0.82
CA LEU A 163 -0.80 9.03 0.50
C LEU A 163 -0.50 8.05 1.64
N ARG A 164 -1.42 7.15 1.96
CA ARG A 164 -1.20 6.11 2.98
C ARG A 164 -1.94 4.83 2.64
N ASP A 165 -1.58 3.71 3.26
CA ASP A 165 -2.41 2.50 3.18
C ASP A 165 -3.83 2.80 3.66
N TYR A 166 -4.83 2.42 2.86
CA TYR A 166 -6.23 2.65 3.21
C TYR A 166 -6.62 1.90 4.50
N ASN A 167 -6.18 0.64 4.61
CA ASN A 167 -6.43 -0.20 5.77
C ASN A 167 -5.12 -0.73 6.39
N ASN A 168 -5.24 -1.41 7.53
CA ASN A 168 -4.11 -1.97 8.27
C ASN A 168 -3.60 -3.26 7.62
N PHE A 169 -3.05 -3.16 6.41
CA PHE A 169 -2.68 -4.31 5.59
C PHE A 169 -1.50 -5.12 6.12
N HIS A 170 -0.71 -4.55 7.03
CA HIS A 170 0.59 -5.10 7.41
C HIS A 170 0.65 -5.63 8.85
N ALA A 171 -0.21 -5.12 9.74
CA ALA A 171 -0.34 -5.54 11.13
C ALA A 171 -1.69 -5.07 11.70
N PRO A 172 -2.17 -5.62 12.84
CA PRO A 172 -3.35 -5.10 13.53
C PRO A 172 -3.26 -3.59 13.82
N GLY A 173 -4.41 -2.92 13.85
CA GLY A 173 -4.49 -1.48 14.08
C GLY A 173 -3.86 -1.04 15.40
N GLY A 174 -3.24 0.14 15.39
CA GLY A 174 -2.56 0.71 16.56
C GLY A 174 -1.15 0.16 16.81
N LYS A 175 -0.66 -0.78 16.01
CA LYS A 175 0.74 -1.23 16.05
C LYS A 175 1.60 -0.45 15.04
N PRO A 176 2.88 -0.15 15.38
CA PRO A 176 3.83 0.37 14.41
C PRO A 176 3.90 -0.54 13.18
N GLY A 177 3.85 0.08 12.00
CA GLY A 177 3.86 -0.63 10.72
C GLY A 177 2.56 -1.32 10.34
N ALA A 178 1.44 -0.99 10.98
CA ALA A 178 0.11 -1.38 10.50
C ALA A 178 -0.23 -0.74 9.14
N ARG A 179 0.24 0.50 8.93
CA ARG A 179 0.06 1.31 7.72
C ARG A 179 1.37 2.01 7.34
N ARG A 180 1.58 2.16 6.04
CA ARG A 180 2.63 2.96 5.41
C ARG A 180 2.08 4.31 4.99
N TYR A 181 2.95 5.31 5.04
CA TYR A 181 2.66 6.70 4.71
C TYR A 181 3.74 7.21 3.77
N LEU A 182 3.32 7.92 2.73
CA LEU A 182 4.14 8.74 1.86
C LEU A 182 3.91 10.20 2.22
N TYR A 183 4.98 10.95 2.48
CA TYR A 183 4.90 12.35 2.89
C TYR A 183 5.31 13.34 1.80
N GLY A 184 5.08 14.63 2.09
CA GLY A 184 5.39 15.78 1.23
C GLY A 184 6.80 15.79 0.63
N ASP A 185 7.79 15.30 1.39
CA ASP A 185 9.19 15.22 0.99
C ASP A 185 9.54 13.92 0.22
N GLY A 186 8.57 13.03 0.02
CA GLY A 186 8.73 11.74 -0.64
C GLY A 186 9.22 10.61 0.28
N ARG A 187 9.39 10.84 1.59
CA ARG A 187 9.75 9.76 2.52
C ARG A 187 8.58 8.78 2.67
N VAL A 188 8.92 7.50 2.79
CA VAL A 188 7.96 6.43 3.08
C VAL A 188 8.28 5.83 4.43
N THR A 189 7.40 6.02 5.42
CA THR A 189 7.59 5.54 6.79
C THR A 189 6.33 4.85 7.31
N ASP A 190 6.47 4.19 8.46
CA ASP A 190 5.33 3.78 9.25
C ASP A 190 4.78 5.01 10.01
N PHE A 191 3.51 4.97 10.44
CA PHE A 191 3.01 6.00 11.36
C PHE A 191 3.78 5.90 12.67
N GLU A 192 4.64 6.88 12.93
CA GLU A 192 5.21 7.10 14.25
C GLU A 192 4.25 8.03 15.01
N MET A 193 3.66 7.51 16.10
CA MET A 193 2.88 8.29 17.06
C MET A 193 3.80 9.15 17.92
#